data_AF-A0A948PRJ1-F1
#
_entry.id   AF-A0A948PRJ1-F1
#
_cell.length_a   1.000
_cell.length_b   1.000
_cell.length_c   1.000
_cell.angle_alpha   90.00
_cell.angle_beta   90.00
_cell.angle_gamma   90.00
#
_symmetry.space_group_name_H-M   'P 1'
#
loop_
_entity.id
_entity.type
_entity.pdbx_description
1 polymer ?
#
loop_
_entity_poly.entity_id
_entity_poly.type
_entity_poly.pdbx_seq_one_letter_code
_entity_poly.pdbx_strand_id
1 'polypeptide(L)' 'NPLGKAYTKQVWENKLKEVGFIIEGYRFFYFPIRFIPYSRYLPEQIHSILDRVCGTMVFFRVKK' A
#
# COMPACT_ATOMS: atom_id res chain seq x y z
N ASN A 1 5.60 9.79 -8.74
CA ASN A 1 5.81 8.51 -9.45
C ASN A 1 5.82 7.37 -8.46
N PRO A 2 4.89 6.41 -8.54
CA PRO A 2 4.96 5.20 -7.73
C PRO A 2 6.25 4.46 -8.08
N LEU A 3 7.17 4.38 -7.11
CA LEU A 3 8.42 3.65 -7.26
C LEU A 3 8.06 2.16 -7.26
N GLY A 4 8.16 1.52 -8.43
CA GLY A 4 7.70 0.16 -8.75
C GLY A 4 8.40 -1.00 -8.03
N LYS A 5 8.86 -0.80 -6.79
CA LYS A 5 9.35 -1.88 -5.92
C LYS A 5 8.43 -2.03 -4.72
N ALA A 6 7.88 -3.23 -4.57
CA ALA A 6 7.09 -3.62 -3.41
C ALA A 6 8.00 -3.67 -2.17
N TYR A 7 8.13 -2.54 -1.48
CA TYR A 7 8.82 -2.44 -0.21
C TYR A 7 7.81 -2.52 0.93
N THR A 8 8.18 -3.20 2.01
CA THR A 8 7.38 -3.19 3.24
C THR A 8 7.37 -1.77 3.84
N LYS A 9 6.37 -1.49 4.69
CA LYS A 9 6.24 -0.20 5.39
C LYS A 9 7.55 0.23 6.06
N GLN A 10 8.21 -0.67 6.78
CA GLN A 10 9.48 -0.37 7.48
C GLN A 10 10.59 0.07 6.53
N VAL A 11 10.70 -0.59 5.37
CA VAL A 11 11.73 -0.23 4.38
C VAL A 11 11.46 1.16 3.80
N TRP A 12 10.19 1.51 3.60
CA TRP A 12 9.79 2.86 3.20
C TRP A 12 10.07 3.91 4.28
N GLU A 13 9.77 3.61 5.55
CA GLU A 13 10.05 4.52 6.66
C GLU A 13 11.54 4.81 6.79
N ASN A 14 12.38 3.78 6.68
CA ASN A 14 13.84 3.94 6.75
C ASN A 14 14.35 4.80 5.58
N LYS A 15 13.91 4.52 4.36
CA LYS A 15 14.29 5.33 3.18
C LYS A 15 13.85 6.78 3.30
N LEU A 16 12.65 7.06 3.80
CA LEU A 16 12.17 8.42 3.98
C LEU A 16 12.98 9.16 5.04
N LYS A 17 13.33 8.49 6.15
CA LYS A 17 14.23 9.06 7.17
C LYS A 17 15.65 9.30 6.65
N GLU A 18 16.21 8.38 5.86
CA GLU A 18 17.54 8.55 5.23
C GLU A 18 17.60 9.79 4.33
N VAL A 19 16.49 10.11 3.66
CA VAL A 19 16.36 11.31 2.81
C VAL A 19 16.04 12.57 3.62
N GLY A 20 15.89 12.46 4.95
CA GLY A 20 15.65 13.59 5.85
C GLY A 20 14.18 13.99 6.01
N PHE A 21 13.24 13.14 5.57
CA PHE A 21 11.82 13.39 5.80
C PHE A 21 11.38 12.93 7.20
N ILE A 22 10.58 13.76 7.85
CA ILE A 22 9.89 13.41 9.10
C ILE A 22 8.51 12.85 8.72
N ILE A 23 8.24 11.63 9.17
CA ILE A 23 6.97 10.94 8.90
C ILE A 23 5.96 11.38 9.97
N GLU A 24 4.95 12.15 9.58
CA GLU A 24 3.88 12.61 10.48
C GLU A 24 2.79 11.53 10.64
N GLY A 25 2.66 10.64 9.67
CA GLY A 25 1.71 9.55 9.71
C GLY A 25 1.68 8.79 8.40
N TYR A 26 0.94 7.68 8.38
CA TYR A 26 0.73 6.89 7.18
C TYR A 26 -0.72 6.44 7.08
N ARG A 27 -1.18 6.18 5.85
CA ARG A 27 -2.48 5.55 5.57
C ARG A 27 -2.28 4.35 4.67
N PHE A 28 -2.96 3.27 5.04
CA PHE A 28 -3.05 2.06 4.24
C PHE A 28 -4.31 2.13 3.38
N PHE A 29 -4.17 1.87 2.09
CA PHE A 29 -5.29 1.64 1.18
C PHE A 29 -5.20 0.20 0.67
N TYR A 30 -6.22 -0.59 1.03
CA TYR A 30 -6.46 -1.92 0.48
C TYR A 30 -6.95 -1.79 -0.96
N PHE A 31 -6.74 -2.84 -1.76
CA PHE A 31 -7.18 -2.80 -3.15
C PHE A 31 -8.71 -2.86 -3.16
N PRO A 32 -9.41 -1.79 -3.57
CA PRO A 32 -10.85 -1.75 -3.32
C PRO A 32 -11.57 -2.76 -4.21
N ILE A 33 -12.37 -3.65 -3.59
CA ILE A 33 -13.22 -4.67 -4.24
C ILE A 33 -13.96 -4.12 -5.48
N ARG A 34 -14.40 -2.87 -5.43
CA ARG A 34 -15.12 -2.17 -6.51
C ARG A 34 -14.35 -2.03 -7.83
N PHE A 35 -13.02 -2.13 -7.81
CA PHE A 35 -12.19 -2.09 -9.02
C PHE A 35 -11.98 -3.48 -9.63
N ILE A 36 -12.47 -4.54 -8.98
CA ILE A 36 -12.42 -5.91 -9.49
C ILE A 36 -13.71 -6.18 -10.29
N PRO A 37 -13.63 -6.42 -11.61
CA PRO A 37 -14.80 -6.80 -12.39
C PRO A 37 -15.36 -8.13 -11.87
N TYR A 38 -16.69 -8.23 -11.78
CA TYR A 38 -17.38 -9.40 -11.20
C TYR A 38 -17.04 -9.69 -9.73
N SER A 39 -16.66 -8.67 -8.96
CA SER A 39 -16.31 -8.80 -7.53
C SER A 39 -17.36 -9.51 -6.67
N ARG A 40 -18.65 -9.45 -7.04
CA ARG A 40 -19.74 -10.18 -6.36
C ARG A 40 -19.60 -11.70 -6.42
N TYR A 41 -18.87 -12.21 -7.42
CA TYR A 41 -18.59 -13.64 -7.62
C TYR A 41 -17.20 -14.02 -7.10
N LEU A 42 -16.46 -13.05 -6.56
CA LEU A 42 -15.12 -13.27 -6.06
C LEU A 42 -15.21 -13.83 -4.62
N PRO A 43 -14.70 -15.04 -4.36
CA PRO A 43 -14.61 -15.58 -3.01
C PRO A 43 -13.72 -14.69 -2.13
N GLU A 44 -14.07 -14.56 -0.84
CA GLU A 44 -13.31 -13.76 0.12
C GLU A 44 -11.83 -14.16 0.20
N GLN A 45 -11.51 -15.43 -0.04
CA GLN A 45 -10.14 -15.92 -0.08
C GLN A 45 -9.34 -15.28 -1.22
N ILE A 46 -9.93 -15.16 -2.41
CA ILE A 46 -9.27 -14.54 -3.56
C ILE A 46 -9.12 -13.03 -3.33
N HIS A 47 -10.11 -12.39 -2.70
CA HIS A 47 -9.98 -11.00 -2.28
C HIS A 47 -8.80 -10.78 -1.31
N SER A 48 -8.70 -11.63 -0.28
CA SER A 48 -7.59 -11.58 0.68
C SER A 48 -6.22 -11.84 0.02
N ILE A 49 -6.17 -12.73 -0.97
CA ILE A 49 -4.97 -12.97 -1.78
C ILE A 49 -4.64 -11.74 -2.64
N LEU A 50 -5.62 -11.13 -3.29
CA LEU A 50 -5.41 -9.92 -4.10
C LEU A 50 -4.97 -8.73 -3.23
N ASP A 51 -5.53 -8.55 -2.04
CA ASP A 51 -5.06 -7.55 -1.09
C ASP A 51 -3.60 -7.80 -0.68
N ARG A 52 -3.19 -9.07 -0.58
CA ARG A 52 -1.82 -9.47 -0.27
C ARG A 52 -0.86 -9.35 -1.45
N VAL A 53 -1.32 -9.62 -2.67
CA VAL A 53 -0.50 -9.71 -3.90
C VAL A 53 -0.43 -8.38 -4.63
N CYS A 54 -1.56 -7.71 -4.86
CA CYS A 54 -1.62 -6.38 -5.49
C CYS A 54 -1.11 -5.28 -4.55
N GLY A 55 -1.03 -5.61 -3.25
CA GLY A 55 -0.36 -4.81 -2.24
C GLY A 55 -1.26 -3.74 -1.64
N THR A 56 -1.09 -3.56 -0.34
CA THR A 56 -1.65 -2.41 0.36
C THR A 56 -0.84 -1.18 -0.03
N MET A 57 -1.46 -0.20 -0.67
CA MET A 57 -0.78 1.07 -0.95
C MET A 57 -0.56 1.80 0.37
N VAL A 58 0.69 2.12 0.68
CA VAL A 58 1.05 2.90 1.87
C VAL A 58 1.35 4.33 1.43
N PHE A 59 0.51 5.26 1.87
CA PHE A 59 0.73 6.68 1.68
C PHE A 59 1.37 7.24 2.95
N PHE A 60 2.55 7.82 2.84
CA PHE A 60 3.21 8.51 3.95
C PHE A 60 2.91 10.00 3.84
N ARG A 61 2.42 10.58 4.94
CA ARG A 61 2.41 12.01 5.13
C ARG A 61 3.79 12.40 5.68
N VAL A 62 4.56 13.12 4.88
CA VAL A 62 5.92 13.53 5.21
C VAL A 62 6.03 15.04 5.25
N LYS A 63 6.87 15.53 6.17
CA LYS A 63 7.31 16.92 6.26
C LYS A 63 8.83 16.94 6.06
N LYS A 64 9.31 17.93 5.32
CA LYS A 64 10.74 18.18 5.12
C LYS A 64 11.20 19.28 6.06
#